data_AF-A0A955QKX2-F1
#
_entry.id   AF-A0A955QKX2-F1
#
_cell.length_a   1.000
_cell.length_b   1.000
_cell.length_c   1.000
_cell.angle_alpha   90.00
_cell.angle_beta   90.00
_cell.angle_gamma   90.00
#
_symmetry.space_group_name_H-M   'P 1'
#
loop_
_entity.id
_entity.type
_entity.pdbx_description
1 polymer ?
#
loop_
_entity_poly.entity_id
_entity_poly.type
_entity_poly.pdbx_seq_one_letter_code
_entity_poly.pdbx_strand_id
1 'polypeptide(L)'
;PNSKETEECYVVVVAVGERRFGVVVDRLRAQEEVVIKSLGDYLANVKGVAGATITGDGKVVLILDMADLVGEVKSTTLAGI
;
A
#
# COMPACT_ATOMS: atom_id res chain seq x y z
N PRO A 1 30.35 21.76 2.75
CA PRO A 1 29.01 22.19 2.30
C PRO A 1 28.21 20.97 1.82
N ASN A 2 27.54 20.28 2.76
CA ASN A 2 26.74 19.10 2.46
C ASN A 2 25.27 19.54 2.36
N SER A 3 24.83 19.90 1.16
CA SER A 3 23.42 20.17 0.87
C SER A 3 22.69 18.83 0.95
N LYS A 4 21.82 18.67 1.95
CA LYS A 4 20.89 17.54 2.02
C LYS A 4 19.98 17.63 0.79
N GLU A 5 20.21 16.81 -0.23
CA GLU A 5 19.24 16.62 -1.30
C GLU A 5 17.97 16.06 -0.68
N THR A 6 16.86 16.78 -0.85
CA THR A 6 15.54 16.28 -0.49
C THR A 6 15.23 15.14 -1.46
N GLU A 7 15.34 13.89 -1.02
CA GLU A 7 14.90 12.76 -1.83
C GLU A 7 13.40 12.90 -2.10
N GLU A 8 13.04 13.15 -3.37
CA GLU A 8 11.65 13.20 -3.81
C GLU A 8 11.06 11.78 -3.69
N CYS A 9 9.91 11.65 -3.01
CA CYS A 9 9.20 10.38 -2.87
C CYS A 9 7.77 10.51 -3.40
N TYR A 10 7.21 9.39 -3.88
CA TYR A 10 5.80 9.33 -4.25
C TYR A 10 4.95 8.98 -3.03
N VAL A 11 3.83 9.67 -2.87
CA VAL A 11 2.87 9.39 -1.79
C VAL A 11 1.49 9.12 -2.39
N VAL A 12 0.98 7.91 -2.17
CA VAL A 12 -0.40 7.54 -2.49
C VAL A 12 -1.29 7.99 -1.35
N VAL A 13 -2.26 8.87 -1.63
CA VAL A 13 -3.24 9.31 -0.65
C VAL A 13 -4.43 8.37 -0.67
N VAL A 14 -4.67 7.66 0.44
CA VAL A 14 -5.76 6.69 0.60
C VAL A 14 -6.79 7.23 1.58
N ALA A 15 -8.07 7.17 1.22
CA ALA A 15 -9.18 7.50 2.11
C ALA A 15 -9.87 6.21 2.58
N VAL A 16 -9.99 6.03 3.90
CA VAL A 16 -10.71 4.91 4.52
C VAL A 16 -11.69 5.49 5.53
N GLY A 17 -12.98 5.52 5.15
CA GLY A 17 -14.00 6.27 5.88
C GLY A 17 -13.65 7.77 5.91
N GLU A 18 -13.71 8.37 7.10
CA GLU A 18 -13.38 9.78 7.33
C GLU A 18 -11.87 10.06 7.47
N ARG A 19 -11.02 9.01 7.44
CA ARG A 19 -9.58 9.13 7.66
C ARG A 19 -8.81 9.13 6.33
N ARG A 20 -7.76 9.93 6.25
CA ARG A 20 -6.81 9.97 5.13
C ARG A 20 -5.44 9.50 5.58
N PHE A 21 -4.78 8.71 4.74
CA PHE A 21 -3.46 8.15 4.97
C PHE A 21 -2.56 8.45 3.78
N GLY A 22 -1.30 8.79 4.04
CA GLY A 22 -0.26 8.87 3.02
C GLY A 22 0.56 7.59 3.04
N VAL A 23 0.60 6.87 1.92
CA VAL A 23 1.44 5.69 1.73
C VAL A 23 2.62 6.10 0.85
N VAL A 24 3.81 6.15 1.44
CA VAL A 24 5.04 6.42 0.69
C VAL A 24 5.38 5.20 -0.15
N VAL A 25 5.62 5.40 -1.45
CA VAL A 25 5.96 4.34 -2.40
C VAL A 25 7.16 4.75 -3.23
N ASP A 26 7.93 3.76 -3.69
CA ASP A 26 9.11 4.03 -4.52
C ASP A 26 8.71 4.65 -5.86
N ARG A 27 7.67 4.10 -6.50
CA ARG A 27 7.21 4.49 -7.83
C ARG A 27 5.72 4.20 -8.00
N LEU A 28 5.04 5.06 -8.74
CA LEU A 28 3.69 4.80 -9.23
C LEU A 28 3.77 4.03 -10.54
N ARG A 29 3.09 2.87 -10.59
CA ARG A 29 2.78 2.21 -11.86
C ARG A 29 1.53 2.85 -12.46
N ALA A 30 1.26 2.53 -13.73
CA ALA A 30 0.01 2.94 -14.35
C ALA A 30 -1.18 2.22 -13.68
N GLN A 31 -2.37 2.78 -13.86
CA GLN A 31 -3.60 2.10 -13.48
C GLN A 31 -3.85 0.93 -14.44
N GLU A 32 -4.11 -0.25 -13.89
CA GLU A 32 -4.38 -1.48 -14.66
C GLU A 32 -5.59 -2.19 -14.04
N GLU A 33 -6.43 -2.79 -14.90
CA GLU A 33 -7.49 -3.69 -14.44
C GLU A 33 -6.91 -5.08 -14.23
N VAL A 34 -7.11 -5.62 -13.03
CA VAL A 34 -6.55 -6.92 -12.64
C VAL A 34 -7.62 -7.83 -12.04
N VAL A 35 -7.46 -9.14 -12.23
CA VAL A 35 -8.30 -10.14 -11.57
C VAL A 35 -7.64 -10.54 -10.26
N ILE A 36 -8.35 -10.33 -9.14
CA ILE A 36 -7.90 -10.78 -7.83
C ILE A 36 -8.08 -12.30 -7.74
N LYS A 37 -7.00 -13.01 -7.46
CA LYS A 37 -6.98 -14.44 -7.14
C LYS A 37 -6.76 -14.59 -5.64
N SER A 38 -7.50 -15.51 -5.01
CA SER A 38 -7.21 -15.84 -3.61
C SER A 38 -5.84 -16.51 -3.52
N LEU A 39 -5.17 -16.32 -2.39
CA LEU A 39 -3.86 -16.93 -2.13
C LEU A 39 -3.98 -18.39 -1.64
N GLY A 40 -5.20 -18.95 -1.62
CA GLY A 40 -5.49 -20.27 -1.05
C GLY A 40 -5.44 -20.31 0.48
N ASP A 41 -5.87 -21.42 1.04
CA ASP A 41 -6.10 -21.58 2.50
C ASP A 41 -4.82 -21.41 3.34
N TYR A 42 -3.65 -21.73 2.77
CA TYR A 42 -2.36 -21.59 3.43
C TYR A 42 -1.92 -20.13 3.66
N LEU A 43 -2.42 -19.21 2.85
CA LEU A 43 -2.04 -17.79 2.86
C LEU A 43 -3.25 -16.87 3.12
N ALA A 44 -4.44 -17.44 3.38
CA ALA A 44 -5.67 -16.72 3.64
C ALA A 44 -5.60 -15.81 4.89
N ASN A 45 -4.63 -16.05 5.79
CA ASN A 45 -4.50 -15.32 7.06
C ASN A 45 -3.41 -14.23 7.04
N VAL A 46 -2.90 -13.85 5.86
CA VAL A 46 -1.94 -12.74 5.77
C VAL A 46 -2.70 -11.42 5.91
N LYS A 47 -2.58 -10.80 7.09
CA LYS A 47 -3.15 -9.48 7.36
C LYS A 47 -2.70 -8.44 6.32
N GLY A 48 -3.61 -7.57 5.94
CA GLY A 48 -3.37 -6.49 4.98
C GLY A 48 -3.29 -6.92 3.51
N VAL A 49 -3.56 -8.18 3.19
CA VAL A 49 -3.51 -8.71 1.82
C VAL A 49 -4.88 -9.29 1.44
N ALA A 50 -5.51 -8.68 0.44
CA ALA A 50 -6.78 -9.14 -0.11
C ALA A 50 -6.61 -10.34 -1.07
N GLY A 51 -5.42 -10.47 -1.68
CA GLY A 51 -5.10 -11.56 -2.61
C GLY A 51 -3.87 -11.24 -3.44
N ALA A 52 -3.74 -11.91 -4.58
CA ALA A 52 -2.72 -11.61 -5.58
C ALA A 52 -3.26 -11.71 -7.00
N THR A 53 -2.50 -11.16 -7.94
CA THR A 53 -2.70 -11.34 -9.37
C THR A 53 -1.40 -11.80 -10.02
N ILE A 54 -1.51 -12.36 -11.21
CA ILE A 54 -0.38 -12.61 -12.10
C ILE A 54 -0.52 -11.61 -13.24
N THR A 55 0.47 -10.74 -13.38
CA THR A 55 0.53 -9.73 -14.45
C THR A 55 0.85 -10.38 -15.80
N GLY A 56 0.64 -9.66 -16.91
CA GLY A 56 0.90 -10.18 -18.26
C GLY A 56 2.35 -10.59 -18.51
N ASP A 57 3.30 -10.10 -17.71
CA ASP A 57 4.72 -10.48 -17.73
C ASP A 57 5.06 -11.65 -16.78
N GLY A 58 4.04 -12.29 -16.18
CA GLY A 58 4.19 -13.47 -15.32
C GLY A 58 4.61 -13.18 -13.88
N LYS A 59 4.69 -11.91 -13.45
CA LYS A 59 5.01 -11.58 -12.06
C LYS A 59 3.79 -11.73 -11.16
N VAL A 60 4.04 -12.18 -9.93
CA VAL A 60 3.02 -12.20 -8.87
C VAL A 60 3.02 -10.84 -8.18
N VAL A 61 1.86 -10.20 -8.14
CA VAL A 61 1.66 -8.91 -7.47
C VAL A 61 0.61 -9.07 -6.38
N LEU A 62 0.89 -8.55 -5.19
CA LEU A 62 -0.05 -8.56 -4.07
C LEU A 62 -1.08 -7.43 -4.20
N ILE A 63 -2.33 -7.75 -3.86
CA ILE A 63 -3.41 -6.78 -3.72
C ILE A 63 -3.57 -6.50 -2.23
N LEU A 64 -3.31 -5.25 -1.83
CA LEU A 64 -3.35 -4.85 -0.43
C LEU A 64 -4.76 -4.47 0.00
N ASP A 65 -5.18 -4.94 1.18
CA ASP A 65 -6.39 -4.44 1.85
C ASP A 65 -6.01 -3.23 2.70
N MET A 66 -6.27 -2.04 2.17
CA MET A 66 -5.93 -0.80 2.87
C MET A 66 -6.76 -0.60 4.14
N ALA A 67 -7.98 -1.14 4.23
CA ALA A 67 -8.82 -0.97 5.41
C ALA A 67 -8.25 -1.77 6.59
N ASP A 68 -7.80 -3.00 6.33
CA ASP A 68 -7.11 -3.83 7.32
C ASP A 68 -5.74 -3.22 7.71
N LEU A 69 -4.95 -2.80 6.71
CA LEU A 69 -3.65 -2.18 6.95
C LEU A 69 -3.74 -0.94 7.85
N VAL A 70 -4.69 -0.02 7.58
CA VAL A 70 -4.84 1.18 8.41
C VAL A 70 -5.47 0.90 9.77
N GLY A 71 -6.13 -0.25 9.94
CA GLY A 71 -6.59 -0.73 11.24
C GLY A 71 -5.43 -1.03 12.18
N GLU A 72 -4.30 -1.50 11.65
CA GLU A 72 -3.08 -1.82 12.40
C GLU A 72 -2.17 -0.60 12.63
N VAL A 73 -2.32 0.46 11.83
CA VAL A 73 -1.52 1.69 11.99
C VAL A 73 -1.99 2.45 13.23
N LYS A 74 -1.16 2.46 14.27
CA LYS A 74 -1.36 3.33 15.44
C LYS A 74 -1.28 4.78 14.99
N SER A 75 -2.33 5.56 15.31
CA SER A 75 -2.32 7.01 15.10
C SER A 75 -1.32 7.65 16.07
N THR A 76 -0.08 7.78 15.63
CA THR A 76 0.88 8.65 16.30
C THR A 76 0.62 10.05 15.78
N THR A 77 -0.21 10.80 16.49
CA THR A 77 -0.29 12.25 16.31
C THR A 77 1.10 12.81 16.58
N LEU A 78 1.70 13.49 15.60
CA LEU A 78 2.83 14.37 15.85
C LEU A 78 2.29 15.53 16.71
N ALA A 79 2.35 15.35 18.04
CA ALA A 79 2.08 16.42 18.97
C ALA A 79 3.18 17.47 18.80
N GLY A 80 2.83 18.62 18.23
CA GLY A 80 3.72 19.78 18.11
C GLY A 80 4.13 20.11 16.69
N ILE A 81 3.21 20.74 15.95
CA ILE A 81 3.54 21.90 15.12
C ILE A 81 2.61 23.02 15.56
#